data_AF-A0A2V4CZT9-F1
#
_entry.id   AF-A0A2V4CZT9-F1
#
_cell.length_a   1.000
_cell.length_b   1.000
_cell.length_c   1.000
_cell.angle_alpha   90.00
_cell.angle_beta   90.00
_cell.angle_gamma   90.00
#
_symmetry.space_group_name_H-M   'P 1'
#
loop_
_entity.id
_entity.type
_entity.pdbx_description
1 polymer ?
#
loop_
_entity_poly.entity_id
_entity_poly.type
_entity_poly.pdbx_seq_one_letter_code
_entity_poly.pdbx_strand_id
1 'polypeptide(L)'
;MADWDVIVIGSGAGGLGAAVALSNVGKRVLVLEQHYLPGGWTHTFALKGHKFSPGVHYIGGLEEGGPSRQLFEGLGVGGDIEFCELNPDGYDHVVFPDETFDIPRGREKFMRRLMDRFPDEKK
;
A
#
# COMPACT_ATOMS: atom_id res chain seq x y z
N MET A 1 0.67 -35.77 -11.88
CA MET A 1 0.49 -34.30 -11.86
C MET A 1 -0.06 -33.95 -10.49
N ALA A 2 0.51 -32.95 -9.81
CA ALA A 2 -0.13 -32.43 -8.61
C ALA A 2 -1.42 -31.73 -9.05
N ASP A 3 -2.54 -32.14 -8.45
CA ASP A 3 -3.83 -31.51 -8.69
C ASP A 3 -3.92 -30.23 -7.87
N TRP A 4 -4.40 -29.13 -8.44
CA TRP A 4 -4.49 -27.81 -7.78
C TRP A 4 -5.94 -27.37 -7.73
N ASP A 5 -6.37 -26.83 -6.59
CA ASP A 5 -7.75 -26.39 -6.43
C ASP A 5 -7.98 -25.02 -7.09
N VAL A 6 -6.94 -24.19 -7.12
CA VAL A 6 -6.95 -22.83 -7.70
C VAL A 6 -5.62 -22.53 -8.37
N ILE A 7 -5.67 -21.89 -9.53
CA ILE A 7 -4.50 -21.33 -10.22
C ILE A 7 -4.66 -19.82 -10.27
N VAL A 8 -3.68 -19.09 -9.75
CA VAL A 8 -3.58 -17.63 -9.81
C VAL A 8 -2.49 -17.26 -10.81
N ILE A 9 -2.83 -16.44 -11.80
CA ILE A 9 -1.88 -15.93 -12.80
C ILE A 9 -1.57 -14.48 -12.47
N GLY A 10 -0.31 -14.19 -12.18
CA GLY A 10 0.20 -12.91 -11.72
C GLY A 10 0.39 -12.86 -10.20
N SER A 11 1.58 -12.46 -9.77
CA SER A 11 1.99 -12.37 -8.36
C SER A 11 1.94 -10.93 -7.80
N GLY A 12 1.11 -10.07 -8.38
CA GLY A 12 0.86 -8.73 -7.82
C GLY A 12 0.13 -8.80 -6.46
N ALA A 13 0.00 -7.65 -5.78
CA ALA A 13 -0.67 -7.55 -4.48
C ALA A 13 -2.05 -8.24 -4.44
N GLY A 14 -2.88 -8.06 -5.48
CA GLY A 14 -4.18 -8.74 -5.57
C GLY A 14 -4.09 -10.25 -5.76
N GLY A 15 -3.15 -10.73 -6.59
CA GLY A 15 -2.95 -12.15 -6.85
C GLY A 15 -2.42 -12.90 -5.62
N LEU A 16 -1.39 -12.34 -4.97
CA LEU A 16 -0.86 -12.89 -3.73
C LEU A 16 -1.86 -12.78 -2.58
N GLY A 17 -2.60 -11.67 -2.46
CA GLY A 17 -3.66 -11.53 -1.46
C GLY A 17 -4.74 -12.61 -1.60
N ALA A 18 -5.21 -12.86 -2.82
CA ALA A 18 -6.17 -13.94 -3.09
C ALA A 18 -5.57 -15.33 -2.81
N ALA A 19 -4.32 -15.56 -3.24
CA ALA A 19 -3.64 -16.84 -3.05
C ALA A 19 -3.46 -17.17 -1.56
N VAL A 20 -3.05 -16.20 -0.74
CA VAL A 20 -2.90 -16.38 0.72
C VAL A 20 -4.26 -16.63 1.36
N ALA A 21 -5.28 -15.84 1.03
CA ALA A 21 -6.63 -16.04 1.58
C ALA A 21 -7.18 -17.44 1.29
N LEU A 22 -7.01 -17.94 0.06
CA LEU A 22 -7.46 -19.29 -0.33
C LEU A 22 -6.60 -20.39 0.30
N SER A 23 -5.31 -20.16 0.45
CA SER A 23 -4.40 -21.08 1.14
C SER A 23 -4.76 -21.20 2.63
N ASN A 24 -5.12 -20.10 3.28
CA ASN A 24 -5.54 -20.07 4.69
C ASN A 24 -6.82 -20.89 4.96
N VAL A 25 -7.67 -21.11 3.96
CA VAL A 25 -8.84 -22.00 4.05
C VAL A 25 -8.58 -23.40 3.48
N GLY A 26 -7.31 -23.80 3.36
CA GLY A 26 -6.88 -25.15 3.02
C GLY A 26 -6.90 -25.50 1.52
N LYS A 27 -7.00 -24.51 0.62
CA LYS A 27 -6.89 -24.77 -0.82
C LYS A 27 -5.44 -24.93 -1.24
N ARG A 28 -5.18 -25.87 -2.14
CA ARG A 28 -3.91 -25.99 -2.86
C ARG A 28 -3.90 -24.96 -3.99
N VAL A 29 -3.14 -23.89 -3.81
CA VAL A 29 -3.06 -22.78 -4.77
C VAL A 29 -1.73 -22.82 -5.51
N LEU A 30 -1.79 -22.78 -6.85
CA LEU A 30 -0.62 -22.55 -7.70
C LEU A 30 -0.59 -21.08 -8.15
N VAL A 31 0.48 -20.37 -7.85
CA VAL A 31 0.70 -19.00 -8.35
C VAL A 31 1.72 -19.07 -9.50
N LEU A 32 1.35 -18.51 -10.65
CA LEU A 32 2.21 -18.41 -11.82
C LEU A 32 2.59 -16.95 -12.05
N GLU A 33 3.87 -16.68 -12.20
CA GLU A 33 4.42 -15.37 -12.52
C GLU A 33 5.35 -15.49 -13.72
N GLN A 34 5.18 -14.60 -14.70
CA GLN A 34 6.04 -14.55 -15.88
C GLN A 34 7.34 -13.80 -15.57
N HIS A 35 7.28 -12.82 -14.68
CA HIS A 35 8.44 -12.06 -14.25
C HIS A 35 9.38 -12.91 -13.38
N TYR A 36 10.67 -12.61 -13.41
CA TYR A 36 11.68 -13.36 -12.64
C TYR A 36 11.65 -13.05 -11.13
N LEU A 37 10.85 -12.07 -10.71
CA LEU A 37 10.60 -11.71 -9.32
C LEU A 37 9.09 -11.58 -9.07
N PRO A 38 8.59 -12.05 -7.92
CA PRO A 38 7.20 -11.87 -7.55
C PRO A 38 6.91 -10.41 -7.15
N GLY A 39 5.63 -10.02 -7.24
CA GLY A 39 5.13 -8.72 -6.77
C GLY A 39 4.53 -7.84 -7.85
N GLY A 40 4.62 -8.18 -9.14
CA GLY A 40 4.11 -7.32 -10.22
C GLY A 40 4.64 -5.89 -10.12
N TRP A 41 3.77 -4.86 -10.15
CA TRP A 41 4.17 -3.46 -9.95
C TRP A 41 4.62 -3.10 -8.53
N THR A 42 4.45 -4.01 -7.56
CA THR A 42 4.87 -3.82 -6.16
C THR A 42 6.13 -4.60 -5.81
N HIS A 43 6.83 -5.19 -6.80
CA HIS A 43 8.08 -5.89 -6.54
C HIS A 43 9.19 -4.93 -6.09
N THR A 44 10.20 -5.49 -5.41
CA THR A 44 11.42 -4.75 -5.05
C THR A 44 12.58 -5.29 -5.85
N PHE A 45 13.37 -4.41 -6.45
CA PHE A 45 14.61 -4.76 -7.16
C PHE A 45 15.81 -4.05 -6.53
N ALA A 46 16.99 -4.66 -6.67
CA ALA A 46 18.24 -4.09 -6.19
C ALA A 46 18.96 -3.35 -7.32
N LEU A 47 19.41 -2.13 -7.04
CA LEU A 47 20.25 -1.34 -7.95
C LEU A 47 21.35 -0.67 -7.15
N LYS A 48 22.62 -0.96 -7.49
CA LYS A 48 23.82 -0.39 -6.85
C LYS A 48 23.83 -0.51 -5.31
N GLY A 49 23.37 -1.65 -4.77
CA GLY A 49 23.32 -1.90 -3.33
C GLY A 49 22.10 -1.32 -2.60
N HIS A 50 21.22 -0.63 -3.32
CA HIS A 50 19.97 -0.08 -2.78
C HIS A 50 18.77 -0.87 -3.30
N LYS A 51 17.67 -0.85 -2.53
CA LYS A 51 16.39 -1.47 -2.90
C LYS A 51 15.44 -0.39 -3.41
N PHE A 52 14.76 -0.67 -4.50
CA PHE A 52 13.78 0.21 -5.12
C PHE A 52 12.48 -0.54 -5.41
N SER A 53 11.36 0.17 -5.34
CA SER A 53 10.05 -0.29 -5.81
C SER A 53 9.59 0.62 -6.94
N PRO A 54 9.05 0.08 -8.05
CA PRO A 54 8.64 0.90 -9.19
C PRO A 54 7.27 1.55 -9.02
N GLY A 55 6.41 1.06 -8.10
CA GLY A 55 4.99 1.41 -8.11
C GLY A 55 4.35 1.75 -6.77
N VAL A 56 4.97 1.39 -5.63
CA VAL A 56 4.38 1.69 -4.30
C VAL A 56 4.97 3.00 -3.77
N HIS A 57 4.10 4.01 -3.57
CA HIS A 57 4.49 5.28 -2.97
C HIS A 57 4.34 5.24 -1.44
N TYR A 58 3.14 4.98 -0.95
CA TYR A 58 2.84 4.76 0.47
C TYR A 58 1.53 3.97 0.62
N ILE A 59 1.25 3.48 1.83
CA ILE A 59 0.05 2.71 2.16
C ILE A 59 -0.73 3.46 3.26
N GLY A 60 -2.01 3.73 3.02
CA GLY A 60 -2.92 4.33 4.01
C GLY A 60 -3.79 3.29 4.72
N GLY A 61 -4.53 3.70 5.75
CA GLY A 61 -5.46 2.82 6.47
C GLY A 61 -4.78 1.81 7.40
N LEU A 62 -3.64 2.21 7.97
CA LEU A 62 -2.80 1.38 8.85
C LEU A 62 -2.99 1.70 10.34
N GLU A 63 -3.83 2.68 10.67
CA GLU A 63 -4.30 2.90 12.02
C GLU A 63 -4.96 1.64 12.60
N GLU A 64 -5.03 1.56 13.93
CA GLU A 64 -5.75 0.47 14.59
C GLU A 64 -7.20 0.38 14.09
N GLY A 65 -7.61 -0.80 13.63
CA GLY A 65 -8.91 -1.02 13.00
C GLY A 65 -9.06 -0.49 11.57
N GLY A 66 -8.00 0.08 10.99
CA GLY A 66 -7.98 0.57 9.62
C GLY A 66 -8.09 -0.58 8.58
N PRO A 67 -8.64 -0.29 7.38
CA PRO A 67 -8.98 -1.32 6.40
C PRO A 67 -7.75 -2.10 5.88
N SER A 68 -6.64 -1.41 5.65
CA SER A 68 -5.40 -2.05 5.17
C SER A 68 -4.76 -2.89 6.28
N ARG A 69 -4.77 -2.39 7.52
CA ARG A 69 -4.29 -3.14 8.68
C ARG A 69 -5.07 -4.44 8.88
N GLN A 70 -6.40 -4.35 8.88
CA GLN A 70 -7.27 -5.53 9.00
C GLN A 70 -7.04 -6.54 7.86
N LEU A 71 -6.77 -6.07 6.64
CA LEU A 71 -6.43 -6.95 5.53
C LEU A 71 -5.13 -7.75 5.81
N PHE A 72 -4.05 -7.07 6.19
CA PHE A 72 -2.77 -7.75 6.45
C PHE A 72 -2.84 -8.69 7.67
N GLU A 73 -3.50 -8.26 8.74
CA GLU A 73 -3.73 -9.08 9.93
C GLU A 73 -4.61 -10.29 9.61
N GLY A 74 -5.70 -10.10 8.86
CA GLY A 74 -6.61 -11.17 8.43
C GLY A 74 -5.97 -12.18 7.46
N LEU A 75 -4.98 -11.74 6.66
CA LEU A 75 -4.15 -12.63 5.85
C LEU A 75 -3.07 -13.36 6.67
N GLY A 76 -2.85 -12.97 7.93
CA GLY A 76 -1.84 -13.57 8.81
C GLY A 76 -0.41 -13.07 8.57
N VAL A 77 -0.24 -12.01 7.76
CA VAL A 77 1.07 -11.44 7.41
C VAL A 77 1.38 -10.15 8.17
N GLY A 78 0.43 -9.62 8.93
CA GLY A 78 0.61 -8.35 9.66
C GLY A 78 1.78 -8.34 10.64
N GLY A 79 2.15 -9.50 11.21
CA GLY A 79 3.30 -9.64 12.11
C GLY A 79 4.67 -9.64 11.40
N ASP A 80 4.70 -9.84 10.08
CA ASP A 80 5.92 -9.90 9.29
C ASP A 80 6.24 -8.56 8.60
N ILE A 81 5.39 -7.54 8.80
CA ILE A 81 5.48 -6.25 8.11
C ILE A 81 5.67 -5.14 9.13
N GLU A 82 6.73 -4.36 8.93
CA GLU A 82 6.98 -3.12 9.67
C GLU A 82 6.55 -1.91 8.82
N PHE A 83 5.79 -1.00 9.43
CA PHE A 83 5.36 0.25 8.80
C PHE A 83 5.96 1.44 9.53
N CYS A 84 6.61 2.32 8.78
CA CYS A 84 7.11 3.58 9.28
C CYS A 84 6.11 4.69 8.96
N GLU A 85 5.64 5.42 9.98
CA GLU A 85 4.74 6.55 9.77
C GLU A 85 5.48 7.67 9.02
N LEU A 86 4.87 8.18 7.94
CA LEU A 86 5.33 9.40 7.26
C LEU A 86 5.07 10.63 8.13
N ASN A 87 5.64 11.77 7.77
CA ASN A 87 5.40 13.02 8.48
C ASN A 87 3.89 13.32 8.54
N PRO A 88 3.24 13.27 9.73
CA PRO A 88 1.81 13.46 9.85
C PRO A 88 1.38 14.90 9.53
N ASP A 89 2.32 15.84 9.50
CA ASP A 89 2.06 17.26 9.22
C ASP A 89 2.31 17.65 7.77
N GLY A 90 2.72 16.72 6.91
CA GLY A 90 3.04 16.96 5.51
C GLY A 90 3.57 15.70 4.87
N TYR A 91 2.70 14.70 4.64
CA TYR A 91 3.10 13.46 4.00
C TYR A 91 3.20 13.60 2.47
N ASP A 92 2.51 14.59 1.91
CA ASP A 92 2.67 15.06 0.55
C ASP A 92 2.90 16.58 0.57
N HIS A 93 3.78 17.05 -0.32
CA HIS A 93 4.11 18.46 -0.48
C HIS A 93 3.72 18.92 -1.88
N VAL A 94 2.75 19.85 -1.97
CA VAL A 94 2.36 20.46 -3.25
C VAL A 94 3.13 21.77 -3.42
N VAL A 95 4.09 21.79 -4.33
CA VAL A 95 4.99 22.92 -4.53
C VAL A 95 4.52 23.79 -5.69
N PHE A 96 4.24 25.06 -5.41
CA PHE A 96 3.94 26.12 -6.37
C PHE A 96 5.15 27.09 -6.46
N PRO A 97 5.18 28.00 -7.46
CA PRO A 97 6.30 28.94 -7.60
C PRO A 97 6.53 29.86 -6.40
N ASP A 98 5.47 30.21 -5.68
CA ASP A 98 5.43 31.21 -4.61
C ASP A 98 5.17 30.60 -3.22
N GLU A 99 4.82 29.32 -3.15
CA GLU A 99 4.46 28.67 -1.89
C GLU A 99 4.49 27.14 -1.97
N THR A 100 4.49 26.51 -0.80
CA THR A 100 4.31 25.06 -0.65
C THR A 100 3.08 24.81 0.21
N PHE A 101 2.22 23.90 -0.24
CA PHE A 101 1.05 23.46 0.51
C PHE A 101 1.24 22.00 0.97
N ASP A 102 1.39 21.83 2.28
CA ASP A 102 1.59 20.52 2.89
C ASP A 102 0.26 19.82 3.16
N ILE A 103 0.12 18.58 2.70
CA ILE A 103 -1.03 17.72 2.98
C ILE A 103 -0.78 16.97 4.31
N PRO A 104 -1.53 17.28 5.38
CA PRO A 104 -1.39 16.60 6.66
C PRO A 104 -2.23 15.34 6.71
N ARG A 105 -1.88 14.43 7.62
CA ARG A 105 -2.75 13.34 8.04
C ARG A 105 -4.03 13.89 8.66
N GLY A 106 -5.14 13.25 8.30
CA GLY A 106 -6.45 13.49 8.92
C GLY A 106 -7.27 14.58 8.24
N ARG A 107 -8.56 14.27 8.05
CA ARG A 107 -9.51 15.11 7.33
C ARG A 107 -9.66 16.51 7.94
N GLU A 108 -9.77 16.61 9.26
CA GLU A 108 -10.03 17.89 9.93
C GLU A 108 -8.89 18.89 9.73
N LYS A 109 -7.64 18.46 9.92
CA LYS A 109 -6.46 19.31 9.74
C LYS A 109 -6.28 19.69 8.28
N PHE A 110 -6.51 18.74 7.36
CA PHE A 110 -6.46 19.00 5.93
C PHE A 110 -7.50 20.03 5.49
N MET A 111 -8.76 19.87 5.92
CA MET A 111 -9.84 20.83 5.66
C MET A 111 -9.49 22.21 6.21
N ARG A 112 -8.94 22.29 7.42
CA ARG A 112 -8.52 23.57 8.01
C ARG A 112 -7.47 24.29 7.14
N ARG A 113 -6.43 23.58 6.71
CA ARG A 113 -5.40 24.17 5.83
C ARG A 113 -5.96 24.62 4.49
N LEU A 114 -6.86 23.84 3.89
CA LEU A 114 -7.56 24.25 2.67
C LEU A 114 -8.38 25.52 2.88
N MET A 115 -9.14 25.59 3.97
CA MET A 115 -9.93 26.77 4.32
C MET A 115 -9.07 28.00 4.62
N ASP A 116 -7.90 27.83 5.25
CA ASP A 116 -6.96 28.94 5.50
C ASP A 116 -6.34 29.46 4.20
N ARG A 117 -6.05 28.55 3.25
CA ARG A 117 -5.53 28.88 1.91
C ARG A 117 -6.58 29.52 1.00
N PHE A 118 -7.81 29.03 1.04
CA PHE A 118 -8.93 29.47 0.18
C PHE A 118 -10.05 30.06 1.03
N PRO A 119 -9.85 31.25 1.64
CA PRO A 119 -10.79 31.80 2.61
C PRO A 119 -12.18 32.09 2.05
N ASP A 120 -12.28 32.40 0.76
CA ASP A 120 -13.54 32.68 0.07
C ASP A 120 -14.35 31.42 -0.25
N GLU A 121 -13.74 30.23 -0.18
CA GLU A 121 -14.38 28.94 -0.46
C GLU A 121 -14.86 28.20 0.81
N LYS A 122 -14.73 28.83 1.99
CA LYS A 122 -15.18 28.25 3.27
C LYS A 122 -16.68 27.94 3.22
N LYS A 123 -17.04 26.66 3.37
CA LYS A 123 -18.41 26.16 3.47
C LYS A 123 -18.65 25.51 4.82
#